data_AF-A0A523XXQ4-F1
#
_entry.id   AF-A0A523XXQ4-F1
#
_cell.length_a   1.000
_cell.length_b   1.000
_cell.length_c   1.000
_cell.angle_alpha   90.00
_cell.angle_beta   90.00
_cell.angle_gamma   90.00
#
_symmetry.space_group_name_H-M   'P 1'
#
loop_
_entity.id
_entity.type
_entity.pdbx_description
1 polymer ?
#
loop_
_entity_poly.entity_id
_entity_poly.type
_entity_poly.pdbx_seq_one_letter_code
_entity_poly.pdbx_strand_id
1 'polypeptide(L)'
;EDVRWGSYNNTSFARFFVHTGTHIDVPFHVDPEGFQLHEFSLSDFIFEHPVLMEFSKGDFEKITLEEVQAYEQELTKADVVLIYTGHSKIRDQDPERFVAKQPSLTVEAANYLVDNFAIRAFGIDTIGIENISEGKAASPIQFPVHKTFLLKKKQKSFVIEDLNLALLLGKKIRRFYAIPICFYGFEAMPVTAFAEVEA
;
A
#
# COMPACT_ATOMS: atom_id res chain seq x y z
N GLU A 1 8.33 -32.46 3.34
CA GLU A 1 9.29 -31.48 3.89
C GLU A 1 8.86 -31.23 5.32
N ASP A 2 9.24 -32.13 6.24
CA ASP A 2 8.73 -32.08 7.60
C ASP A 2 9.71 -31.34 8.50
N VAL A 3 9.23 -30.28 9.15
CA VAL A 3 9.92 -29.58 10.22
C VAL A 3 10.09 -30.57 11.37
N ARG A 4 11.30 -31.13 11.52
CA ARG A 4 11.57 -32.17 12.53
C ARG A 4 11.89 -31.55 13.87
N TRP A 5 10.89 -31.48 14.75
CA TRP A 5 11.11 -31.41 16.19
C TRP A 5 11.93 -32.64 16.62
N GLY A 6 13.20 -32.44 16.98
CA GLY A 6 14.14 -33.52 17.33
C GLY A 6 15.56 -33.42 16.72
N SER A 7 15.82 -32.41 15.90
CA SER A 7 17.17 -32.02 15.44
C SER A 7 17.74 -30.90 16.33
N TYR A 8 19.08 -30.76 16.38
CA TYR A 8 19.73 -29.63 17.07
C TYR A 8 19.33 -28.27 16.46
N ASN A 9 18.90 -28.26 15.20
CA ASN A 9 18.41 -27.08 14.48
C ASN A 9 17.02 -27.34 13.88
N ASN A 10 16.13 -26.35 13.96
CA ASN A 10 14.87 -26.32 13.24
C ASN A 10 15.06 -25.61 11.89
N THR A 11 14.53 -26.19 10.82
CA THR A 11 14.56 -25.59 9.47
C THR A 11 13.13 -25.50 8.94
N SER A 12 12.77 -24.33 8.42
CA SER A 12 11.48 -24.09 7.76
C SER A 12 11.72 -23.60 6.34
N PHE A 13 10.86 -24.00 5.41
CA PHE A 13 10.83 -23.49 4.04
C PHE A 13 9.55 -22.68 3.83
N ALA A 14 9.66 -21.54 3.16
CA ALA A 14 8.53 -20.70 2.81
C ALA A 14 8.51 -20.47 1.30
N ARG A 15 7.33 -20.62 0.69
CA ARG A 15 7.07 -20.30 -0.72
C ARG A 15 5.80 -19.48 -0.77
N PHE A 16 5.88 -18.27 -1.32
CA PHE A 16 4.77 -17.33 -1.43
C PHE A 16 4.91 -16.53 -2.73
N PHE A 17 3.81 -15.95 -3.19
CA PHE A 17 3.85 -14.92 -4.21
C PHE A 17 4.26 -13.60 -3.56
N VAL A 18 4.95 -12.74 -4.29
CA VAL A 18 5.46 -11.47 -3.74
C VAL A 18 4.36 -10.47 -3.40
N HIS A 19 3.20 -10.57 -4.07
CA HIS A 19 1.94 -9.94 -3.68
C HIS A 19 1.16 -10.86 -2.74
N THR A 20 1.58 -10.99 -1.49
CA THR A 20 0.87 -11.82 -0.50
C THR A 20 0.87 -11.15 0.87
N GLY A 21 -0.31 -11.02 1.45
CA GLY A 21 -0.50 -10.31 2.71
C GLY A 21 -0.15 -8.83 2.55
N THR A 22 0.24 -8.19 3.67
CA THR A 22 0.81 -6.85 3.62
C THR A 22 2.11 -6.85 2.82
N HIS A 23 2.14 -6.13 1.71
CA HIS A 23 3.25 -6.12 0.77
C HIS A 23 3.44 -4.74 0.16
N ILE A 24 4.58 -4.53 -0.51
CA ILE A 24 4.84 -3.35 -1.31
C ILE A 24 4.89 -3.68 -2.79
N ASP A 25 4.45 -2.75 -3.63
CA ASP A 25 4.69 -2.77 -5.07
C ASP A 25 5.51 -1.55 -5.47
N VAL A 26 6.62 -1.80 -6.16
CA VAL A 26 7.50 -0.74 -6.68
C VAL A 26 7.18 -0.44 -8.15
N PRO A 27 7.73 0.63 -8.76
CA PRO A 27 7.35 1.04 -10.11
C PRO A 27 7.55 -0.04 -11.18
N PHE A 28 8.53 -0.92 -10.99
CA PHE A 28 8.75 -2.10 -11.85
C PHE A 28 7.51 -3.01 -11.98
N HIS A 29 6.58 -2.98 -11.01
CA HIS A 29 5.32 -3.73 -11.03
C HIS A 29 4.46 -3.43 -12.25
N VAL A 30 4.49 -2.19 -12.74
CA VAL A 30 3.60 -1.70 -13.81
C VAL A 30 4.34 -1.11 -15.02
N ASP A 31 5.67 -1.04 -14.98
CA ASP A 31 6.52 -0.51 -16.04
C ASP A 31 7.89 -1.24 -16.04
N PRO A 32 8.31 -1.89 -17.15
CA PRO A 32 9.62 -2.55 -17.21
C PRO A 32 10.82 -1.62 -16.99
N GLU A 33 10.66 -0.30 -17.18
CA GLU A 33 11.71 0.70 -16.93
C GLU A 33 11.56 1.37 -15.55
N GLY A 34 10.60 0.91 -14.73
CA GLY A 34 10.38 1.40 -13.38
C GLY A 34 11.46 0.95 -12.40
N PHE A 35 11.64 1.72 -11.32
CA PHE A 35 12.53 1.35 -10.22
C PHE A 35 12.18 -0.03 -9.65
N GLN A 36 13.19 -0.87 -9.53
CA GLN A 36 13.11 -2.20 -8.95
C GLN A 36 13.42 -2.16 -7.45
N LEU A 37 12.96 -3.17 -6.71
CA LEU A 37 13.06 -3.19 -5.25
C LEU A 37 14.50 -3.01 -4.73
N HIS A 38 15.48 -3.62 -5.40
CA HIS A 38 16.89 -3.54 -4.99
C HIS A 38 17.54 -2.16 -5.19
N GLU A 39 16.90 -1.25 -5.93
CA GLU A 39 17.39 0.12 -6.13
C GLU A 39 17.03 1.03 -4.95
N PHE A 40 16.06 0.64 -4.12
CA PHE A 40 15.64 1.38 -2.94
C PHE A 40 16.68 1.26 -1.81
N SER A 41 16.81 2.31 -1.03
CA SER A 41 17.68 2.43 0.14
C SER A 41 16.86 2.30 1.42
N LEU A 42 17.50 2.01 2.56
CA LEU A 42 16.80 1.88 3.85
C LEU A 42 15.91 3.09 4.18
N SER A 43 16.38 4.31 3.90
CA SER A 43 15.62 5.54 4.14
C SER A 43 14.35 5.67 3.30
N ASP A 44 14.24 4.92 2.20
CA ASP A 44 13.04 4.90 1.38
C ASP A 44 11.87 4.17 2.09
N PHE A 45 12.18 3.35 3.10
CA PHE A 45 11.21 2.55 3.86
C PHE A 45 10.88 3.09 5.25
N ILE A 46 11.42 4.25 5.60
CA ILE A 46 11.23 4.94 6.89
C ILE A 46 10.54 6.27 6.62
N PHE A 47 9.44 6.50 7.32
CA PHE A 47 8.58 7.66 7.13
C PHE A 47 8.41 8.44 8.43
N GLU A 48 8.71 9.73 8.37
CA GLU A 48 8.78 10.64 9.52
C GLU A 48 7.49 11.45 9.72
N HIS A 49 6.66 11.56 8.67
CA HIS A 49 5.44 12.34 8.67
C HIS A 49 4.26 11.54 8.07
N PRO A 50 3.89 10.40 8.68
CA PRO A 50 2.74 9.62 8.22
C PRO A 50 1.43 10.37 8.48
N VAL A 51 0.57 10.40 7.45
CA VAL A 51 -0.82 10.87 7.56
C VAL A 51 -1.77 9.70 7.36
N LEU A 52 -2.67 9.49 8.32
CA LEU A 52 -3.79 8.56 8.19
C LEU A 52 -5.00 9.33 7.65
N MET A 53 -5.47 8.94 6.47
CA MET A 53 -6.74 9.40 5.93
C MET A 53 -7.80 8.33 6.16
N GLU A 54 -8.88 8.72 6.80
CA GLU A 54 -9.99 7.83 7.16
C GLU A 54 -11.18 8.09 6.24
N PHE A 55 -11.60 7.05 5.51
CA PHE A 55 -12.79 7.04 4.67
C PHE A 55 -13.66 5.87 5.09
N SER A 56 -14.92 6.10 5.44
CA SER A 56 -15.85 5.00 5.68
C SER A 56 -16.46 4.55 4.36
N LYS A 57 -15.88 3.52 3.73
CA LYS A 57 -16.29 3.06 2.39
C LYS A 57 -16.93 1.68 2.41
N GLY A 58 -17.95 1.51 1.58
CA GLY A 58 -18.59 0.24 1.27
C GLY A 58 -18.09 -0.40 -0.03
N ASP A 59 -18.78 -1.45 -0.46
CA ASP A 59 -18.46 -2.20 -1.67
C ASP A 59 -18.41 -1.29 -2.90
N PHE A 60 -17.31 -1.34 -3.64
CA PHE A 60 -17.07 -0.57 -4.88
C PHE A 60 -17.13 0.96 -4.73
N GLU A 61 -17.23 1.49 -3.52
CA GLU A 61 -17.28 2.94 -3.34
C GLU A 61 -15.94 3.59 -3.69
N LYS A 62 -16.03 4.82 -4.19
CA LYS A 62 -14.87 5.61 -4.59
C LYS A 62 -14.50 6.63 -3.53
N ILE A 63 -13.21 6.72 -3.21
CA ILE A 63 -12.63 7.85 -2.48
C ILE A 63 -12.42 8.97 -3.49
N THR A 64 -13.20 10.04 -3.33
CA THR A 64 -13.28 11.15 -4.29
C THR A 64 -12.21 12.21 -4.03
N LEU A 65 -11.99 13.09 -5.00
CA LEU A 65 -11.09 14.23 -4.86
C LEU A 65 -11.49 15.14 -3.69
N GLU A 66 -12.78 15.45 -3.55
CA GLU A 66 -13.28 16.32 -2.47
C GLU A 66 -12.96 15.76 -1.09
N GLU A 67 -13.13 14.45 -0.90
CA GLU A 67 -12.79 13.77 0.36
C GLU A 67 -11.30 13.81 0.66
N VAL A 68 -10.44 13.69 -0.35
CA VAL A 68 -8.99 13.80 -0.19
C VAL A 68 -8.56 15.24 0.12
N GLN A 69 -9.19 16.23 -0.51
CA GLN A 69 -8.89 17.65 -0.28
C GLN A 69 -9.18 18.10 1.16
N ALA A 70 -10.05 17.39 1.88
CA ALA A 70 -10.28 17.63 3.31
C ALA A 70 -9.01 17.44 4.17
N TYR A 71 -7.99 16.73 3.68
CA TYR A 71 -6.71 16.47 4.36
C TYR A 71 -5.55 17.36 3.84
N GLU A 72 -5.82 18.35 2.98
CA GLU A 72 -4.77 19.14 2.29
C GLU A 72 -3.74 19.76 3.26
N GLN A 73 -4.18 20.23 4.42
CA GLN A 73 -3.29 20.84 5.42
C GLN A 73 -2.34 19.80 6.03
N GLU A 74 -2.84 18.63 6.40
CA GLU A 74 -2.05 17.53 6.96
C GLU A 74 -1.06 16.98 5.92
N LEU A 75 -1.50 16.90 4.66
CA LEU A 75 -0.72 16.34 3.56
C LEU A 75 0.49 17.20 3.16
N THR A 76 0.52 18.47 3.53
CA THR A 76 1.60 19.42 3.17
C THR A 76 2.99 18.94 3.61
N LYS A 77 3.08 18.20 4.72
CA LYS A 77 4.34 17.64 5.23
C LYS A 77 4.45 16.12 5.09
N ALA A 78 3.42 15.48 4.53
CA ALA A 78 3.34 14.03 4.51
C ALA A 78 4.41 13.41 3.61
N ASP A 79 5.07 12.37 4.10
CA ASP A 79 5.98 11.54 3.31
C ASP A 79 5.41 10.13 3.03
N VAL A 80 4.40 9.71 3.79
CA VAL A 80 3.53 8.57 3.50
C VAL A 80 2.08 8.91 3.82
N VAL A 81 1.17 8.39 3.01
CA VAL A 81 -0.27 8.46 3.25
C VAL A 81 -0.79 7.05 3.48
N LEU A 82 -1.50 6.84 4.59
CA LEU A 82 -2.17 5.60 4.93
C LEU A 82 -3.68 5.81 4.75
N ILE A 83 -4.30 4.99 3.93
CA ILE A 83 -5.69 5.12 3.49
C ILE A 83 -6.50 4.01 4.14
N TYR A 84 -7.25 4.37 5.17
CA TYR A 84 -8.14 3.45 5.84
C TYR A 84 -9.55 3.57 5.26
N THR A 85 -10.04 2.48 4.67
CA THR A 85 -11.39 2.38 4.10
C THR A 85 -12.37 1.67 5.01
N GLY A 86 -11.85 0.87 5.95
CA GLY A 86 -12.63 -0.03 6.80
C GLY A 86 -12.95 -1.37 6.14
N HIS A 87 -12.60 -1.57 4.87
CA HIS A 87 -12.86 -2.80 4.11
C HIS A 87 -12.07 -3.99 4.65
N SER A 88 -10.91 -3.76 5.27
CA SER A 88 -10.12 -4.80 5.94
C SER A 88 -10.91 -5.62 6.98
N LYS A 89 -11.97 -5.07 7.57
CA LYS A 89 -12.79 -5.74 8.60
C LYS A 89 -13.50 -7.01 8.11
N ILE A 90 -13.78 -7.10 6.81
CA ILE A 90 -14.49 -8.25 6.24
C ILE A 90 -13.54 -9.37 5.78
N ARG A 91 -12.22 -9.15 5.80
CA ARG A 91 -11.22 -10.08 5.27
C ARG A 91 -11.39 -11.52 5.78
N ASP A 92 -11.51 -11.70 7.09
CA ASP A 92 -11.58 -13.02 7.71
C ASP A 92 -13.00 -13.63 7.62
N GLN A 93 -14.03 -12.78 7.51
CA GLN A 93 -15.43 -13.20 7.50
C GLN A 93 -15.94 -13.52 6.10
N ASP A 94 -15.47 -12.78 5.10
CA ASP A 94 -15.89 -12.86 3.70
C ASP A 94 -14.70 -12.48 2.78
N PRO A 95 -13.71 -13.39 2.63
CA PRO A 95 -12.50 -13.13 1.84
C PRO A 95 -12.81 -12.92 0.34
N GLU A 96 -13.87 -13.55 -0.19
CA GLU A 96 -14.28 -13.35 -1.58
C GLU A 96 -14.75 -11.92 -1.83
N ARG A 97 -15.60 -11.39 -0.94
CA ARG A 97 -16.04 -10.00 -0.98
C ARG A 97 -14.89 -9.03 -0.74
N PHE A 98 -13.98 -9.35 0.19
CA PHE A 98 -12.79 -8.55 0.47
C PHE A 98 -12.00 -8.29 -0.82
N VAL A 99 -11.77 -9.35 -1.61
CA VAL A 99 -11.01 -9.25 -2.87
C VAL A 99 -11.82 -8.58 -3.98
N ALA A 100 -13.06 -9.03 -4.20
CA ALA A 100 -13.82 -8.68 -5.39
C ALA A 100 -14.42 -7.26 -5.33
N LYS A 101 -14.80 -6.80 -4.13
CA LYS A 101 -15.64 -5.60 -3.96
C LYS A 101 -14.94 -4.46 -3.23
N GLN A 102 -13.61 -4.46 -3.23
CA GLN A 102 -12.83 -3.42 -2.57
C GLN A 102 -13.19 -2.01 -3.09
N PRO A 103 -13.26 -1.01 -2.20
CA PRO A 103 -13.30 0.39 -2.59
C PRO A 103 -11.99 0.80 -3.27
N SER A 104 -11.98 1.95 -3.92
CA SER A 104 -10.76 2.48 -4.54
C SER A 104 -10.75 4.00 -4.57
N LEU A 105 -9.61 4.60 -4.88
CA LEU A 105 -9.57 6.00 -5.24
C LEU A 105 -10.15 6.24 -6.64
N THR A 106 -10.63 7.47 -6.90
CA THR A 106 -10.73 7.96 -8.27
C THR A 106 -9.35 8.34 -8.80
N VAL A 107 -9.20 8.36 -10.13
CA VAL A 107 -7.94 8.73 -10.78
C VAL A 107 -7.60 10.21 -10.51
N GLU A 108 -8.61 11.08 -10.40
CA GLU A 108 -8.44 12.50 -10.06
C GLU A 108 -7.90 12.68 -8.64
N ALA A 109 -8.40 11.90 -7.67
CA ALA A 109 -7.91 11.92 -6.30
C ALA A 109 -6.45 11.46 -6.22
N ALA A 110 -6.11 10.37 -6.91
CA ALA A 110 -4.73 9.88 -7.00
C ALA A 110 -3.80 10.92 -7.65
N ASN A 111 -4.25 11.55 -8.74
CA ASN A 111 -3.49 12.61 -9.42
C ASN A 111 -3.24 13.80 -8.50
N TYR A 112 -4.27 14.25 -7.77
CA TYR A 112 -4.13 15.36 -6.84
C TYR A 112 -3.11 15.06 -5.73
N LEU A 113 -3.14 13.87 -5.14
CA LEU A 113 -2.18 13.45 -4.12
C LEU A 113 -0.74 13.50 -4.65
N VAL A 114 -0.53 12.95 -5.84
CA VAL A 114 0.79 12.89 -6.44
C VAL A 114 1.26 14.29 -6.85
N ASP A 115 0.42 15.07 -7.53
CA ASP A 115 0.84 16.35 -8.11
C ASP A 115 1.15 17.42 -7.06
N ASN A 116 0.48 17.39 -5.90
CA ASN A 116 0.51 18.49 -4.96
C ASN A 116 1.39 18.23 -3.71
N PHE A 117 1.75 16.99 -3.41
CA PHE A 117 2.44 16.66 -2.16
C PHE A 117 3.69 15.81 -2.36
N ALA A 118 4.67 15.90 -1.46
CA ALA A 118 5.94 15.18 -1.53
C ALA A 118 5.87 13.75 -0.97
N ILE A 119 4.76 13.06 -1.20
CA ILE A 119 4.49 11.71 -0.70
C ILE A 119 5.33 10.69 -1.49
N ARG A 120 5.96 9.77 -0.77
CA ARG A 120 6.81 8.70 -1.33
C ARG A 120 6.13 7.33 -1.30
N ALA A 121 5.14 7.13 -0.43
CA ALA A 121 4.37 5.89 -0.40
C ALA A 121 2.89 6.09 -0.08
N PHE A 122 2.07 5.18 -0.57
CA PHE A 122 0.63 5.14 -0.34
C PHE A 122 0.23 3.77 0.19
N GLY A 123 -0.19 3.71 1.45
CA GLY A 123 -0.68 2.49 2.09
C GLY A 123 -2.20 2.40 2.05
N ILE A 124 -2.77 1.21 1.89
CA ILE A 124 -4.23 0.98 1.96
C ILE A 124 -4.57 -0.32 2.70
N ASP A 125 -5.77 -0.41 3.24
CA ASP A 125 -6.27 -1.60 3.97
C ASP A 125 -7.02 -2.63 3.10
N THR A 126 -7.00 -2.46 1.78
CA THR A 126 -7.56 -3.36 0.76
C THR A 126 -6.46 -4.20 0.10
N ILE A 127 -6.83 -5.30 -0.58
CA ILE A 127 -5.85 -6.16 -1.29
C ILE A 127 -5.16 -5.48 -2.48
N GLY A 128 -5.68 -4.33 -2.94
CA GLY A 128 -5.14 -3.50 -4.00
C GLY A 128 -5.40 -2.01 -3.73
N ILE A 129 -4.56 -1.10 -4.21
CA ILE A 129 -4.78 0.37 -4.13
C ILE A 129 -5.93 0.83 -5.04
N GLU A 130 -6.33 -0.03 -5.98
CA GLU A 130 -7.59 0.06 -6.70
C GLU A 130 -8.29 -1.28 -6.82
N ASN A 131 -9.58 -1.26 -7.15
CA ASN A 131 -10.32 -2.49 -7.42
C ASN A 131 -9.72 -3.23 -8.61
N ILE A 132 -9.20 -4.43 -8.36
CA ILE A 132 -8.45 -5.22 -9.36
C ILE A 132 -9.27 -5.45 -10.64
N SER A 133 -10.57 -5.74 -10.53
CA SER A 133 -11.41 -6.01 -11.69
C SER A 133 -11.65 -4.75 -12.52
N GLU A 134 -11.91 -3.63 -11.86
CA GLU A 134 -12.11 -2.35 -12.53
C GLU A 134 -10.81 -1.80 -13.12
N GLY A 135 -9.69 -1.92 -12.41
CA GLY A 135 -8.36 -1.53 -12.89
C GLY A 135 -7.96 -2.31 -14.15
N LYS A 136 -8.26 -3.61 -14.21
CA LYS A 136 -8.06 -4.43 -15.43
C LYS A 136 -8.95 -4.00 -16.59
N ALA A 137 -10.19 -3.62 -16.31
CA ALA A 137 -11.16 -3.19 -17.31
C ALA A 137 -10.99 -1.73 -17.74
N ALA A 138 -10.20 -0.94 -17.00
CA ALA A 138 -10.00 0.48 -17.24
C ALA A 138 -9.37 0.73 -18.63
N SER A 139 -9.86 1.79 -19.28
CA SER A 139 -9.48 2.22 -20.62
C SER A 139 -9.32 3.74 -20.64
N PRO A 140 -8.36 4.30 -21.39
CA PRO A 140 -7.42 3.63 -22.29
C PRO A 140 -6.23 2.97 -21.57
N ILE A 141 -6.10 3.19 -20.26
CA ILE A 141 -4.97 2.74 -19.46
C ILE A 141 -5.50 1.80 -18.36
N GLN A 142 -5.02 0.56 -18.37
CA GLN A 142 -5.25 -0.38 -17.27
C GLN A 142 -4.46 0.02 -16.03
N PHE A 143 -5.06 -0.21 -14.86
CA PHE A 143 -4.56 0.14 -13.53
C PHE A 143 -4.13 1.61 -13.41
N PRO A 144 -5.03 2.57 -13.73
CA PRO A 144 -4.67 3.99 -13.78
C PRO A 144 -4.28 4.56 -12.41
N VAL A 145 -4.79 4.01 -11.30
CA VAL A 145 -4.43 4.49 -9.95
C VAL A 145 -3.05 3.98 -9.55
N HIS A 146 -2.75 2.69 -9.75
CA HIS A 146 -1.40 2.15 -9.53
C HIS A 146 -0.36 2.94 -10.33
N LYS A 147 -0.60 3.13 -11.64
CA LYS A 147 0.32 3.86 -12.52
C LYS A 147 0.51 5.31 -12.11
N THR A 148 -0.54 5.96 -11.63
CA THR A 148 -0.45 7.32 -11.07
C THR A 148 0.53 7.36 -9.89
N PHE A 149 0.37 6.48 -8.90
CA PHE A 149 1.22 6.47 -7.71
C PHE A 149 2.66 6.04 -7.97
N LEU A 150 2.85 5.10 -8.89
CA LEU A 150 4.15 4.48 -9.13
C LEU A 150 4.98 5.18 -10.22
N LEU A 151 4.35 5.73 -11.26
CA LEU A 151 5.08 6.18 -12.46
C LEU A 151 5.09 7.70 -12.64
N LYS A 152 4.06 8.41 -12.15
CA LYS A 152 3.81 9.79 -12.57
C LYS A 152 4.97 10.74 -12.23
N LYS A 153 5.60 10.58 -11.05
CA LYS A 153 6.75 11.41 -10.64
C LYS A 153 8.11 10.94 -11.13
N LYS A 154 8.20 9.74 -11.72
CA LYS A 154 9.47 9.12 -12.13
C LYS A 154 10.53 9.17 -11.02
N GLN A 155 10.11 8.85 -9.81
CA GLN A 155 10.97 8.79 -8.62
C GLN A 155 10.74 7.45 -7.91
N LYS A 156 11.59 7.15 -6.93
CA LYS A 156 11.32 6.04 -6.01
C LYS A 156 10.06 6.34 -5.21
N SER A 157 9.00 5.58 -5.48
CA SER A 157 7.78 5.52 -4.71
C SER A 157 7.26 4.08 -4.70
N PHE A 158 6.38 3.74 -3.77
CA PHE A 158 5.74 2.43 -3.75
C PHE A 158 4.35 2.51 -3.12
N VAL A 159 3.50 1.53 -3.43
CA VAL A 159 2.24 1.32 -2.71
C VAL A 159 2.43 0.23 -1.66
N ILE A 160 1.65 0.29 -0.59
CA ILE A 160 1.64 -0.72 0.46
C ILE A 160 0.22 -1.23 0.60
N GLU A 161 -0.02 -2.46 0.27
CA GLU A 161 -1.38 -2.99 0.20
C GLU A 161 -1.65 -3.90 1.38
N ASP A 162 -2.93 -4.16 1.60
CA ASP A 162 -3.39 -5.16 2.55
C ASP A 162 -2.99 -4.88 4.02
N LEU A 163 -2.84 -3.59 4.38
CA LEU A 163 -2.47 -3.16 5.73
C LEU A 163 -3.61 -3.34 6.75
N ASN A 164 -3.26 -3.61 8.01
CA ASN A 164 -4.20 -3.54 9.12
C ASN A 164 -4.18 -2.15 9.79
N LEU A 165 -4.82 -1.17 9.15
CA LEU A 165 -4.84 0.22 9.61
C LEU A 165 -5.83 0.50 10.75
N ALA A 166 -6.75 -0.42 11.04
CA ALA A 166 -7.73 -0.28 12.12
C ALA A 166 -7.06 -0.07 13.50
N LEU A 167 -5.84 -0.58 13.68
CA LEU A 167 -5.05 -0.42 14.91
C LEU A 167 -4.54 1.01 15.12
N LEU A 168 -4.55 1.86 14.10
CA LEU A 168 -4.05 3.24 14.14
C LEU A 168 -5.15 4.27 14.37
N LEU A 169 -6.43 3.87 14.33
CA LEU A 169 -7.56 4.78 14.50
C LEU A 169 -7.50 5.49 15.85
N GLY A 170 -7.68 6.81 15.83
CA GLY A 170 -7.61 7.67 17.01
C GLY A 170 -6.22 7.79 17.63
N LYS A 171 -5.15 7.31 16.97
CA LYS A 171 -3.77 7.42 17.44
C LYS A 171 -3.01 8.48 16.65
N LYS A 172 -2.13 9.20 17.34
CA LYS A 172 -1.17 10.09 16.68
C LYS A 172 0.05 9.30 16.27
N ILE A 173 0.26 9.17 14.96
CA ILE A 173 1.38 8.41 14.38
C ILE A 173 2.60 9.33 14.33
N ARG A 174 3.71 8.88 14.90
CA ARG A 174 4.99 9.58 14.88
C ARG A 174 5.83 9.19 13.67
N ARG A 175 5.94 7.88 13.43
CA ARG A 175 6.73 7.30 12.34
C ARG A 175 6.06 6.05 11.81
N PHE A 176 6.29 5.75 10.55
CA PHE A 176 5.82 4.53 9.91
C PHE A 176 6.97 3.84 9.17
N TYR A 177 6.93 2.52 9.15
CA TYR A 177 7.97 1.66 8.60
C TYR A 177 7.30 0.60 7.72
N ALA A 178 7.86 0.35 6.54
CA ALA A 178 7.44 -0.74 5.66
C ALA A 178 8.69 -1.46 5.15
N ILE A 179 9.23 -2.39 5.95
CA ILE A 179 10.54 -2.99 5.70
C ILE A 179 10.39 -4.32 4.93
N PRO A 180 10.83 -4.39 3.65
CA PRO A 180 10.87 -5.62 2.86
C PRO A 180 12.18 -6.39 3.06
N ILE A 181 12.20 -7.64 2.59
CA ILE A 181 13.47 -8.27 2.19
C ILE A 181 13.79 -7.82 0.76
N CYS A 182 14.88 -7.07 0.57
CA CYS A 182 15.24 -6.56 -0.75
C CYS A 182 15.92 -7.66 -1.60
N PHE A 183 15.22 -8.15 -2.62
CA PHE A 183 15.77 -9.06 -3.63
C PHE A 183 16.01 -8.35 -4.97
N TYR A 184 17.07 -8.75 -5.66
CA TYR A 184 17.40 -8.26 -7.00
C TYR A 184 16.36 -8.72 -8.02
N GLY A 185 15.88 -7.80 -8.87
CA GLY A 185 14.93 -8.12 -9.94
C GLY A 185 13.46 -8.23 -9.54
N PHE A 186 13.10 -7.90 -8.29
CA PHE A 186 11.74 -8.08 -7.77
C PHE A 186 10.93 -6.78 -7.90
N GLU A 187 9.65 -6.94 -8.24
CA GLU A 187 8.68 -5.84 -8.39
C GLU A 187 7.82 -5.61 -7.13
N ALA A 188 7.78 -6.59 -6.24
CA ALA A 188 7.05 -6.53 -4.98
C ALA A 188 7.73 -7.40 -3.92
N MET A 189 7.29 -7.25 -2.67
CA MET A 189 7.69 -8.12 -1.55
C MET A 189 6.73 -7.95 -0.36
N PRO A 190 6.38 -9.03 0.37
CA PRO A 190 5.75 -8.89 1.67
C PRO A 190 6.62 -8.08 2.63
N VAL A 191 5.99 -7.21 3.41
CA VAL A 191 6.71 -6.30 4.32
C VAL A 191 6.30 -6.49 5.76
N THR A 192 7.26 -6.26 6.66
CA THR A 192 6.90 -5.99 8.04
C THR A 192 6.59 -4.51 8.16
N ALA A 193 5.29 -4.18 8.24
CA ALA A 193 4.81 -2.82 8.43
C ALA A 193 4.48 -2.54 9.90
N PHE A 194 4.96 -1.44 10.44
CA PHE A 194 4.66 -1.01 11.81
C PHE A 194 4.69 0.51 11.95
N ALA A 195 3.98 1.02 12.95
CA ALA A 195 3.91 2.44 13.23
C ALA A 195 4.30 2.72 14.69
N GLU A 196 5.10 3.76 14.90
CA GLU A 196 5.30 4.34 16.21
C GLU A 196 4.17 5.33 16.49
N VAL A 197 3.48 5.17 17.60
CA VAL A 197 2.37 6.04 18.02
C VAL A 197 2.71 6.75 19.32
N GLU A 198 2.12 7.92 19.55
CA GLU A 198 2.17 8.54 20.87
C GLU A 198 1.48 7.66 21.92
N ALA A 199 2.06 7.63 23.12
CA ALA A 199 1.59 6.82 24.25
C ALA A 199 0.29 7.38 24.86
#